data_AF-A0A9X0CFK6-F1
#
_entry.id   AF-A0A9X0CFK6-F1
#
_cell.length_a   1.000
_cell.length_b   1.000
_cell.length_c   1.000
_cell.angle_alpha   90.00
_cell.angle_beta   90.00
_cell.angle_gamma   90.00
#
_symmetry.space_group_name_H-M   'P 1'
#
loop_
_entity.id
_entity.type
_entity.pdbx_description
1 polymer ?
#
loop_
_entity_poly.entity_id
_entity_poly.type
_entity_poly.pdbx_seq_one_letter_code
_entity_poly.pdbx_strand_id
1 'polypeptide(L)'
;MAQEGVFLPPNYLWQVEKDNMMFTDNGAVAEVTNEVTTMLLLGLFISRGLVSTLLLKPTEYGLLENSPSSLGISNLKVLGTILLKIVREVSLLHKNKIMPLASEISSQLFSDNEMKFIYKKLEETLIWCKANLKRWTDTYVDLINRS
;
A
#
# COMPACT_ATOMS: atom_id res chain seq x y z
N MET A 1 27.44 -8.27 17.41
CA MET A 1 27.10 -9.00 16.17
C MET A 1 26.73 -7.94 15.15
N ALA A 2 27.39 -7.90 13.99
CA ALA A 2 26.94 -7.02 12.91
C ALA A 2 25.51 -7.45 12.56
N GLN A 3 24.54 -6.55 12.62
CA GLN A 3 23.21 -6.84 12.11
C GLN A 3 23.39 -7.19 10.63
N GLU A 4 23.21 -8.47 10.28
CA GLU A 4 23.04 -8.85 8.88
C GLU A 4 21.88 -8.00 8.34
N GLY A 5 22.16 -7.20 7.32
CA GLY A 5 21.13 -6.35 6.73
C GLY A 5 19.96 -7.19 6.25
N VAL A 6 18.73 -6.69 6.41
CA VAL A 6 17.52 -7.42 6.03
C VAL A 6 17.39 -7.44 4.51
N PHE A 7 17.43 -8.64 3.92
CA PHE A 7 17.16 -8.86 2.49
C PHE A 7 15.68 -9.16 2.28
N LEU A 8 15.03 -8.36 1.43
CA LEU A 8 13.64 -8.59 1.05
C LEU A 8 13.56 -9.59 -0.11
N PRO A 9 12.50 -10.40 -0.19
CA PRO A 9 12.29 -11.30 -1.32
C PRO A 9 12.33 -10.58 -2.69
N PRO A 10 12.64 -11.30 -3.78
CA PRO A 10 12.55 -10.74 -5.13
C PRO A 10 11.14 -10.23 -5.41
N ASN A 11 11.03 -9.07 -6.07
CA ASN A 11 9.76 -8.40 -6.38
C ASN A 11 8.89 -8.07 -5.17
N TYR A 12 9.47 -8.09 -3.96
CA TYR A 12 8.75 -7.78 -2.74
C TYR A 12 8.26 -6.35 -2.72
N LEU A 13 9.04 -5.39 -3.23
CA LEU A 13 8.67 -3.97 -3.31
C LEU A 13 8.30 -3.58 -4.75
N TRP A 14 7.28 -2.73 -4.88
CA TRP A 14 7.04 -1.99 -6.12
C TRP A 14 8.12 -0.93 -6.30
N GLN A 15 8.33 -0.52 -7.54
CA GLN A 15 9.40 0.46 -7.83
C GLN A 15 9.22 1.73 -7.02
N VAL A 16 7.99 2.24 -6.93
CA VAL A 16 7.68 3.45 -6.15
C VAL A 16 8.05 3.33 -4.67
N GLU A 17 7.97 2.14 -4.07
CA GLU A 17 8.34 1.95 -2.66
C GLU A 17 9.86 1.84 -2.52
N LYS A 18 10.53 1.16 -3.46
CA LYS A 18 12.00 1.13 -3.53
C LYS A 18 12.58 2.52 -3.63
N ASP A 19 11.97 3.39 -4.43
CA ASP A 19 12.37 4.79 -4.60
C ASP A 19 12.25 5.61 -3.30
N ASN A 20 11.50 5.11 -2.30
CA ASN A 20 11.34 5.74 -0.98
C ASN A 20 12.10 5.01 0.13
N MET A 21 12.96 4.05 -0.20
CA MET A 21 13.77 3.29 0.76
C MET A 21 15.26 3.41 0.45
N MET A 22 16.08 3.21 1.49
CA MET A 22 17.53 3.14 1.35
C MET A 22 18.00 1.70 1.43
N PHE A 23 18.83 1.31 0.46
CA PHE A 23 19.46 0.00 0.39
C PHE A 23 20.98 0.16 0.44
N THR A 24 21.63 -0.83 1.04
CA THR A 24 23.10 -0.99 1.00
C THR A 24 23.54 -1.44 -0.39
N ASP A 25 24.83 -1.33 -0.69
CA ASP A 25 25.41 -1.79 -1.97
C ASP A 25 25.14 -3.27 -2.26
N ASN A 26 24.96 -4.07 -1.20
CA ASN A 26 24.66 -5.50 -1.30
C ASN A 26 23.16 -5.79 -1.49
N GLY A 27 22.28 -4.78 -1.44
CA GLY A 27 20.83 -4.92 -1.63
C GLY A 27 20.03 -5.16 -0.35
N ALA A 28 20.65 -5.14 0.82
CA ALA A 28 19.93 -5.17 2.11
C ALA A 28 19.36 -3.79 2.46
N VAL A 29 18.25 -3.73 3.20
CA VAL A 29 17.68 -2.47 3.69
C VAL A 29 18.66 -1.80 4.66
N ALA A 30 19.06 -0.56 4.35
CA ALA A 30 20.09 0.16 5.11
C ALA A 30 19.53 0.90 6.33
N GLU A 31 18.36 1.51 6.20
CA GLU A 31 17.71 2.26 7.26
C GLU A 31 16.21 1.93 7.29
N VAL A 32 15.73 1.49 8.45
CA VAL A 32 14.30 1.19 8.67
C VAL A 32 13.73 2.30 9.56
N THR A 33 13.21 3.35 8.93
CA THR A 33 12.52 4.42 9.65
C THR A 33 11.10 4.00 10.04
N ASN A 34 10.42 4.76 10.89
CA ASN A 34 9.02 4.52 11.25
C ASN A 34 8.11 4.58 10.01
N GLU A 35 8.42 5.45 9.05
CA GLU A 35 7.70 5.59 7.78
C GLU A 35 7.91 4.38 6.87
N VAL A 36 9.16 3.92 6.75
CA VAL A 36 9.47 2.68 6.02
C VAL A 36 8.74 1.51 6.68
N THR A 37 8.73 1.44 8.01
CA THR A 37 7.98 0.43 8.75
C THR A 37 6.48 0.51 8.48
N THR A 38 5.92 1.73 8.44
CA THR A 38 4.51 1.98 8.11
C THR A 38 4.17 1.53 6.70
N MET A 39 5.00 1.90 5.73
CA MET A 39 4.86 1.50 4.35
C MET A 39 4.95 -0.02 4.21
N LEU A 40 5.87 -0.68 4.90
CA LEU A 40 6.02 -2.13 4.85
C LEU A 40 4.83 -2.84 5.48
N LEU A 41 4.38 -2.42 6.67
CA LEU A 41 3.24 -3.02 7.36
C LEU A 41 1.94 -2.89 6.54
N LEU A 42 1.66 -1.70 6.04
CA LEU A 42 0.43 -1.44 5.30
C LEU A 42 0.52 -1.89 3.84
N GLY A 43 1.66 -1.69 3.19
CA GLY A 43 1.91 -2.09 1.81
C GLY A 43 1.94 -3.60 1.61
N LEU A 44 2.36 -4.38 2.62
CA LEU A 44 2.23 -5.84 2.58
C LEU A 44 0.78 -6.28 2.55
N PHE A 45 0.04 -5.90 3.59
CA PHE A 45 -1.27 -6.46 3.82
C PHE A 45 -2.31 -5.87 2.88
N ILE A 46 -2.36 -4.54 2.77
CA ILE A 46 -3.41 -3.86 2.02
C ILE A 46 -3.08 -3.87 0.52
N SER A 47 -1.90 -3.40 0.12
CA SER A 47 -1.60 -3.28 -1.32
C SER A 47 -1.45 -4.64 -2.00
N ARG A 48 -0.61 -5.54 -1.46
CA ARG A 48 -0.29 -6.81 -2.13
C ARG A 48 -1.29 -7.91 -1.80
N GLY A 49 -1.49 -8.17 -0.51
CA GLY A 49 -2.38 -9.22 -0.04
C GLY A 49 -3.82 -8.93 -0.45
N LEU A 50 -4.39 -7.82 0.03
CA LEU A 50 -5.80 -7.55 -0.18
C LEU A 50 -6.11 -7.04 -1.61
N VAL A 51 -5.41 -6.01 -2.10
CA VAL A 51 -5.76 -5.38 -3.38
C VAL A 51 -5.27 -6.20 -4.57
N SER A 52 -3.96 -6.42 -4.72
CA SER A 52 -3.42 -7.11 -5.90
C SER A 52 -3.85 -8.57 -6.01
N THR A 53 -3.83 -9.29 -4.89
CA THR A 53 -4.08 -10.74 -4.88
C THR A 53 -5.57 -11.03 -4.79
N LEU A 54 -6.25 -10.55 -3.74
CA LEU A 54 -7.62 -10.96 -3.47
C LEU A 54 -8.67 -10.18 -4.30
N LEU A 55 -8.57 -8.85 -4.37
CA LEU A 55 -9.62 -8.01 -4.96
C LEU A 55 -9.56 -7.92 -6.48
N LEU A 56 -8.38 -7.74 -7.06
CA LEU A 56 -8.25 -7.49 -8.51
C LEU A 56 -8.09 -8.76 -9.34
N LYS A 57 -7.75 -9.88 -8.70
CA LYS A 57 -7.48 -11.17 -9.36
C LYS A 57 -8.26 -12.35 -8.75
N PRO A 58 -9.55 -12.19 -8.38
CA PRO A 58 -10.26 -13.20 -7.59
C PRO A 58 -10.37 -14.56 -8.29
N THR A 59 -10.47 -14.60 -9.61
CA THR A 59 -10.53 -15.86 -10.39
C THR A 59 -9.16 -16.52 -10.51
N GLU A 60 -8.07 -15.75 -10.71
CA GLU A 60 -6.70 -16.30 -10.81
C GLU A 60 -6.27 -16.99 -9.50
N TYR A 61 -6.76 -16.49 -8.36
CA TYR A 61 -6.51 -17.05 -7.04
C TYR A 61 -7.59 -18.03 -6.55
N GLY A 62 -8.53 -18.42 -7.41
CA GLY A 62 -9.55 -19.42 -7.08
C GLY A 62 -10.59 -18.98 -6.03
N LEU A 63 -10.75 -17.67 -5.80
CA LEU A 63 -11.77 -17.13 -4.90
C LEU A 63 -13.17 -17.14 -5.54
N LEU A 64 -13.23 -17.10 -6.87
CA LEU A 64 -14.46 -17.18 -7.65
C LEU A 64 -14.30 -18.21 -8.75
N GLU A 65 -15.30 -19.08 -8.89
CA GLU A 65 -15.35 -20.09 -9.96
C GLU A 65 -15.53 -19.46 -11.35
N ASN A 66 -16.24 -18.34 -11.42
CA ASN A 66 -16.54 -17.62 -12.65
C ASN A 66 -15.98 -16.19 -12.60
N SER A 67 -15.62 -15.65 -13.77
CA SER A 67 -15.23 -14.24 -13.88
C SER A 67 -16.36 -13.32 -13.41
N PRO A 68 -16.06 -12.26 -12.64
CA PRO A 68 -17.10 -11.30 -12.23
C PRO A 68 -17.75 -10.63 -13.43
N SER A 69 -19.00 -10.18 -13.26
CA SER A 69 -19.68 -9.33 -14.24
C SER A 69 -18.91 -8.01 -14.46
N SER A 70 -19.19 -7.30 -15.55
CA SER A 70 -18.58 -5.99 -15.82
C SER A 70 -18.79 -4.98 -14.67
N LEU A 71 -19.99 -4.97 -14.08
CA LEU A 71 -20.30 -4.19 -12.89
C LEU A 71 -19.51 -4.66 -11.67
N GLY A 72 -19.36 -5.97 -11.47
CA GLY A 72 -18.55 -6.56 -10.41
C GLY A 72 -17.07 -6.15 -10.51
N ILE A 73 -16.48 -6.23 -11.71
CA ILE A 73 -15.11 -5.79 -11.98
C ILE A 73 -14.96 -4.30 -11.66
N SER A 74 -15.90 -3.46 -12.10
CA SER A 74 -15.88 -2.02 -11.83
C SER A 74 -15.93 -1.72 -10.32
N ASN A 75 -16.79 -2.40 -9.57
CA ASN A 75 -16.89 -2.23 -8.13
C ASN A 75 -15.61 -2.66 -7.41
N LEU A 76 -15.01 -3.79 -7.78
CA LEU A 76 -13.72 -4.25 -7.24
C LEU A 76 -12.60 -3.25 -7.54
N LYS A 77 -12.60 -2.68 -8.74
CA LYS A 77 -11.66 -1.64 -9.15
C LYS A 77 -11.81 -0.37 -8.30
N VAL A 78 -13.03 0.10 -8.06
CA VAL A 78 -13.32 1.23 -7.15
C VAL A 78 -12.76 0.96 -5.75
N LEU A 79 -13.05 -0.21 -5.17
CA LEU A 79 -12.59 -0.59 -3.83
C LEU A 79 -11.06 -0.67 -3.77
N GLY A 80 -10.44 -1.34 -4.73
CA GLY A 80 -8.98 -1.44 -4.82
C GLY A 80 -8.32 -0.07 -4.93
N THR A 81 -8.91 0.84 -5.72
CA THR A 81 -8.41 2.21 -5.85
C THR A 81 -8.53 3.02 -4.55
N ILE A 82 -9.64 2.88 -3.81
CA ILE A 82 -9.81 3.55 -2.50
C ILE A 82 -8.79 3.02 -1.49
N LEU A 83 -8.60 1.70 -1.41
CA LEU A 83 -7.65 1.09 -0.47
C LEU A 83 -6.21 1.55 -0.76
N LEU A 84 -5.81 1.56 -2.04
CA LEU A 84 -4.48 2.04 -2.42
C LEU A 84 -4.32 3.54 -2.22
N LYS A 85 -5.38 4.33 -2.40
CA LYS A 85 -5.36 5.75 -2.06
C LYS A 85 -5.03 5.96 -0.58
N ILE A 86 -5.62 5.16 0.32
CA ILE A 86 -5.34 5.22 1.76
C ILE A 86 -3.87 4.88 2.01
N VAL A 87 -3.36 3.74 1.48
CA VAL A 87 -1.95 3.33 1.67
C VAL A 87 -0.98 4.41 1.17
N ARG A 88 -1.22 4.98 -0.01
CA ARG A 88 -0.38 6.02 -0.61
C ARG A 88 -0.31 7.31 0.22
N GLU A 89 -1.36 7.62 0.98
CA GLU A 89 -1.41 8.81 1.84
C GLU A 89 -0.75 8.61 3.21
N VAL A 90 -0.72 7.39 3.73
CA VAL A 90 -0.10 7.07 5.03
C VAL A 90 1.36 6.66 4.92
N SER A 91 1.82 6.24 3.73
CA SER A 91 3.16 5.63 3.54
C SER A 91 4.30 6.62 3.28
N LEU A 92 4.07 7.91 3.02
CA LEU A 92 5.15 8.84 2.63
C LEU A 92 5.77 9.66 3.76
N LEU A 93 7.10 9.84 3.63
CA LEU A 93 8.00 10.68 4.42
C LEU A 93 7.70 12.20 4.36
N HIS A 94 7.17 12.69 3.25
CA HIS A 94 7.08 14.14 3.00
C HIS A 94 5.64 14.62 3.07
N LYS A 95 5.37 15.51 4.03
CA LYS A 95 4.03 16.06 4.36
C LYS A 95 3.20 16.62 3.19
N ASN A 96 3.76 16.76 1.99
CA ASN A 96 3.14 17.52 0.89
C ASN A 96 2.94 16.73 -0.41
N LYS A 97 3.36 15.46 -0.52
CA LYS A 97 3.17 14.67 -1.74
C LYS A 97 2.54 13.33 -1.39
N ILE A 98 1.60 12.88 -2.21
CA ILE A 98 0.99 11.54 -2.14
C ILE A 98 1.86 10.61 -2.98
N MET A 99 2.06 9.37 -2.53
CA MET A 99 2.86 8.39 -3.28
C MET A 99 2.20 8.21 -4.65
N PRO A 100 2.93 8.17 -5.78
CA PRO A 100 2.27 7.85 -7.05
C PRO A 100 1.73 6.42 -7.04
N LEU A 101 0.80 6.11 -7.94
CA LEU A 101 0.40 4.72 -8.16
C LEU A 101 1.59 3.95 -8.75
N ALA A 102 1.81 2.75 -8.24
CA ALA A 102 2.76 1.80 -8.80
C ALA A 102 2.35 1.42 -10.24
N SER A 103 3.30 1.45 -11.17
CA SER A 103 3.04 1.15 -12.59
C SER A 103 2.60 -0.30 -12.77
N GLU A 104 3.03 -1.18 -11.88
CA GLU A 104 2.73 -2.61 -11.83
C GLU A 104 1.23 -2.91 -11.67
N ILE A 105 0.46 -1.97 -11.10
CA ILE A 105 -0.98 -2.15 -10.82
C ILE A 105 -1.85 -1.03 -11.40
N SER A 106 -1.25 0.03 -11.95
CA SER A 106 -1.98 1.23 -12.38
C SER A 106 -3.07 0.94 -13.42
N SER A 107 -2.84 0.01 -14.35
CA SER A 107 -3.82 -0.40 -15.37
C SER A 107 -5.08 -1.06 -14.79
N GLN A 108 -4.95 -1.69 -13.63
CA GLN A 108 -6.03 -2.38 -12.93
C GLN A 108 -6.81 -1.45 -11.99
N LEU A 109 -6.46 -0.16 -11.93
CA LEU A 109 -7.04 0.82 -11.01
C LEU A 109 -7.57 2.03 -11.76
N PHE A 110 -8.48 2.78 -11.12
CA PHE A 110 -8.85 4.09 -11.61
C PHE A 110 -7.77 5.11 -11.24
N SER A 111 -7.57 6.09 -12.11
CA SER A 111 -6.73 7.25 -11.82
C SER A 111 -7.36 8.15 -10.75
N ASP A 112 -6.53 8.98 -10.13
CA ASP A 112 -7.02 9.95 -9.13
C ASP A 112 -8.03 10.95 -9.73
N ASN A 113 -7.94 11.22 -11.04
CA ASN A 113 -8.90 12.08 -11.75
C ASN A 113 -10.27 11.42 -11.93
N GLU A 114 -10.30 10.15 -12.32
CA GLU A 114 -11.55 9.38 -12.46
C GLU A 114 -12.26 9.23 -11.11
N MET A 115 -11.50 9.10 -10.03
CA MET A 115 -12.03 8.92 -8.68
C MET A 115 -12.38 10.22 -7.94
N LYS A 116 -12.11 11.39 -8.53
CA LYS A 116 -12.24 12.69 -7.86
C LYS A 116 -13.59 12.89 -7.16
N PHE A 117 -14.69 12.49 -7.81
CA PHE A 117 -16.03 12.59 -7.24
C PHE A 117 -16.22 11.67 -6.02
N ILE A 118 -15.78 10.41 -6.13
CA ILE A 118 -15.89 9.41 -5.06
C ILE A 118 -15.04 9.83 -3.86
N TYR A 119 -13.81 10.27 -4.08
CA TYR A 119 -12.95 10.77 -3.01
C TYR A 119 -13.57 11.96 -2.27
N LYS A 120 -14.20 12.90 -2.99
CA LYS A 120 -14.92 14.01 -2.36
C LYS A 120 -16.09 13.52 -1.50
N LYS A 121 -16.80 12.47 -1.92
CA LYS A 121 -17.89 11.89 -1.12
C LYS A 121 -17.41 11.13 0.11
N LEU A 122 -16.18 10.62 0.08
CA LEU A 122 -15.57 9.85 1.17
C LEU A 122 -14.58 10.68 2.00
N GLU A 123 -14.47 11.99 1.77
CA GLU A 123 -13.39 12.84 2.29
C GLU A 123 -13.23 12.71 3.82
N GLU A 124 -14.32 12.86 4.57
CA GLU A 124 -14.30 12.75 6.03
C GLU A 124 -13.86 11.36 6.50
N THR A 125 -14.32 10.31 5.82
CA THR A 125 -13.93 8.92 6.13
C THR A 125 -12.45 8.70 5.83
N LEU A 126 -11.95 9.21 4.69
CA LEU A 126 -10.54 9.10 4.32
C LEU A 126 -9.63 9.86 5.31
N ILE A 127 -10.04 11.06 5.75
CA ILE A 127 -9.35 11.84 6.78
C ILE A 127 -9.27 11.03 8.08
N TRP A 128 -10.39 10.47 8.52
CA TRP A 128 -10.47 9.67 9.73
C TRP A 128 -9.61 8.40 9.65
N CYS A 129 -9.70 7.65 8.56
CA CYS A 129 -8.91 6.44 8.32
C CYS A 129 -7.42 6.73 8.35
N LYS A 130 -6.97 7.79 7.65
CA LYS A 130 -5.56 8.20 7.63
C LYS A 130 -5.04 8.52 9.02
N ALA A 131 -5.80 9.30 9.80
CA ALA A 131 -5.40 9.70 11.15
C ALA A 131 -5.25 8.48 12.08
N ASN A 132 -6.20 7.54 12.02
CA ASN A 132 -6.16 6.34 12.87
C ASN A 132 -5.08 5.35 12.44
N LEU A 133 -4.93 5.09 11.14
CA LEU A 133 -3.88 4.19 10.64
C LEU A 133 -2.49 4.70 11.01
N LYS A 134 -2.24 6.00 10.87
CA LYS A 134 -0.98 6.60 11.30
C LYS A 134 -0.76 6.41 12.80
N ARG A 135 -1.75 6.77 13.63
CA ARG A 135 -1.68 6.61 15.08
C ARG A 135 -1.43 5.16 15.51
N TRP A 136 -2.13 4.20 14.93
CA TRP A 136 -1.95 2.78 15.24
C TRP A 136 -0.57 2.29 14.85
N THR A 137 -0.08 2.73 13.69
CA THR A 137 1.26 2.34 13.23
C THR A 137 2.34 2.92 14.13
N ASP A 138 2.25 4.21 14.48
CA ASP A 138 3.17 4.85 15.41
C ASP A 138 3.17 4.10 16.76
N THR A 139 1.98 3.75 17.28
CA THR A 139 1.85 2.98 18.53
C THR A 139 2.51 1.60 18.42
N TYR A 140 2.32 0.90 17.31
CA TYR A 140 2.88 -0.43 17.09
C TYR A 140 4.41 -0.39 16.98
N VAL A 141 4.95 0.61 16.27
CA VAL A 141 6.39 0.82 16.15
C VAL A 141 7.01 1.16 17.51
N ASP A 142 6.37 2.03 18.29
CA ASP A 142 6.80 2.35 19.65
C ASP A 142 6.85 1.11 20.56
N LEU A 143 5.89 0.18 20.41
CA LEU A 143 5.88 -1.07 21.16
C LEU A 143 7.04 -1.99 20.78
N ILE A 144 7.32 -2.15 19.47
CA ILE A 144 8.46 -2.95 18.98
C ILE A 144 9.78 -2.37 19.50
N ASN A 145 9.95 -1.05 19.50
CA ASN A 145 11.19 -0.42 19.94
C ASN A 145 11.43 -0.52 21.46
N ARG A 146 10.40 -0.86 22.24
CA ARG A 146 10.48 -1.03 23.70
C ARG A 146 10.69 -2.48 24.14
N SER A 147 10.43 -3.45 23.26
CA SER A 147 10.61 -4.89 23.51
C SER A 147 12.02 -5.35 23.19
#